data_AF-A0A7W0NP85-F1
#
_entry.id   AF-A0A7W0NP85-F1
#
_cell.length_a   1.000
_cell.length_b   1.000
_cell.length_c   1.000
_cell.angle_alpha   90.00
_cell.angle_beta   90.00
_cell.angle_gamma   90.00
#
_symmetry.space_group_name_H-M   'P 1'
#
loop_
_entity.id
_entity.type
_entity.pdbx_description
1 polymer ?
#
loop_
_entity_poly.entity_id
_entity_poly.type
_entity_poly.pdbx_seq_one_letter_code
_entity_poly.pdbx_strand_id
1 'polypeptide(L)' 'PEVGCTPGWKSLRARRYQYTEYYLRGRLLDREYYDLRRDPWEIHNLLGDRNPNNDPDVEKLASQLRDDMLCRGLDCP' A
#
# COMPACT_ATOMS: atom_id res chain seq x y z
N PRO A 1 10.77 -10.88 -26.74
CA PRO A 1 10.37 -9.83 -25.79
C PRO A 1 10.08 -10.45 -24.42
N GLU A 2 10.95 -10.22 -23.43
CA GLU A 2 10.60 -10.55 -22.04
C GLU A 2 9.38 -9.69 -21.67
N VAL A 3 8.24 -10.35 -21.46
CA VAL A 3 7.10 -9.69 -20.82
C VAL A 3 7.58 -9.39 -19.41
N GLY A 4 8.09 -8.17 -19.19
CA GLY A 4 8.48 -7.71 -17.87
C GLY A 4 7.32 -8.01 -16.93
N CYS A 5 7.59 -8.79 -15.87
CA CYS A 5 6.58 -9.10 -14.88
C CYS A 5 6.24 -7.79 -14.15
N THR A 6 5.23 -7.05 -14.63
CA THR A 6 4.69 -5.90 -13.91
C THR A 6 4.22 -6.39 -12.55
N PRO A 7 4.74 -5.84 -11.43
CA PRO A 7 4.26 -6.20 -10.12
C PRO A 7 2.75 -5.98 -10.00
N GLY A 8 2.06 -6.91 -9.38
CA GLY A 8 0.71 -6.66 -8.90
C GLY A 8 0.76 -5.67 -7.73
N TRP A 9 -0.34 -5.00 -7.46
CA TRP A 9 -0.44 -4.09 -6.33
C TRP A 9 -1.83 -4.15 -5.71
N LYS A 10 -1.92 -3.73 -4.46
CA LYS A 10 -3.18 -3.46 -3.76
C LYS A 10 -3.01 -2.21 -2.90
N SER A 11 -4.06 -1.41 -2.76
CA SER A 11 -3.98 -0.11 -2.11
C SER A 11 -5.22 0.21 -1.28
N LEU A 12 -5.00 0.82 -0.12
CA LEU A 12 -6.03 1.50 0.65
C LEU A 12 -5.89 2.99 0.45
N ARG A 13 -6.95 3.60 -0.08
CA ARG A 13 -7.02 5.04 -0.23
C ARG A 13 -8.10 5.62 0.67
N ALA A 14 -7.67 6.45 1.61
CA ALA A 14 -8.54 7.17 2.52
C ALA A 14 -8.43 8.68 2.29
N ARG A 15 -9.24 9.47 3.02
CA ARG A 15 -9.16 10.94 2.95
C ARG A 15 -7.82 11.52 3.42
N ARG A 16 -7.10 10.80 4.28
CA ARG A 16 -5.90 11.30 4.97
C ARG A 16 -4.61 10.59 4.57
N TYR A 17 -4.72 9.46 3.90
CA TYR A 17 -3.55 8.66 3.52
C TYR A 17 -3.85 7.81 2.29
N GLN A 18 -2.77 7.37 1.66
CA GLN A 18 -2.77 6.23 0.76
C GLN A 18 -1.69 5.25 1.20
N TYR A 19 -2.05 3.98 1.28
CA TYR A 19 -1.14 2.88 1.60
C TYR A 19 -1.18 1.85 0.48
N THR A 20 -0.03 1.55 -0.11
CA THR A 20 0.07 0.63 -1.26
C THR A 20 1.09 -0.46 -0.98
N GLU A 21 0.78 -1.69 -1.39
CA GLU A 21 1.69 -2.83 -1.32
C GLU A 21 1.92 -3.39 -2.73
N TYR A 22 3.18 -3.60 -3.10
CA TYR A 22 3.59 -4.17 -4.39
C TYR A 22 4.05 -5.62 -4.25
N TYR A 23 3.66 -6.46 -5.20
CA TYR A 23 3.90 -7.90 -5.17
C TYR A 23 4.42 -8.41 -6.51
N LEU A 24 5.47 -9.22 -6.45
CA LEU A 24 5.96 -9.97 -7.60
C LEU A 24 5.88 -11.46 -7.29
N ARG A 25 5.09 -12.18 -8.10
CA ARG A 25 4.87 -13.63 -7.92
C ARG A 25 4.39 -13.99 -6.51
N GLY A 26 3.51 -13.16 -5.94
CA GLY A 26 2.95 -13.33 -4.59
C GLY A 26 3.88 -12.93 -3.43
N ARG A 27 5.13 -12.54 -3.71
CA ARG A 27 6.05 -12.02 -2.69
C ARG A 27 5.92 -10.50 -2.61
N LEU A 28 5.75 -9.98 -1.39
CA LEU A 28 5.80 -8.55 -1.12
C LEU A 28 7.18 -8.02 -1.53
N LEU A 29 7.19 -7.03 -2.42
CA LEU A 29 8.38 -6.33 -2.87
C LEU A 29 8.61 -5.05 -2.09
N ASP A 30 7.57 -4.23 -1.97
CA ASP A 30 7.67 -2.90 -1.37
C ASP A 30 6.33 -2.43 -0.81
N ARG A 31 6.40 -1.40 0.04
CA ARG A 31 5.25 -0.71 0.64
C ARG A 31 5.44 0.79 0.51
N GLU A 32 4.35 1.49 0.23
CA GLU A 32 4.34 2.95 0.20
C GLU A 32 3.26 3.49 1.14
N TYR A 33 3.56 4.59 1.83
CA TYR A 33 2.59 5.35 2.60
C TYR A 33 2.76 6.86 2.36
N TYR A 34 1.67 7.53 2.01
CA TYR A 34 1.62 8.99 1.85
C TYR A 34 0.63 9.61 2.85
N ASP A 35 1.02 10.63 3.61
CA ASP A 35 0.08 11.46 4.40
C ASP A 35 -0.54 12.52 3.48
N LEU A 36 -1.70 12.22 2.90
CA LEU A 36 -2.39 13.07 1.93
C LEU A 36 -2.81 14.44 2.48
N ARG A 37 -2.75 14.68 3.80
CA ARG A 37 -3.00 16.02 4.35
C ARG A 37 -1.79 16.93 4.19
N ARG A 38 -0.59 16.35 4.22
CA ARG A 38 0.69 17.08 4.14
C ARG A 38 1.30 16.97 2.75
N ASP A 39 1.06 15.86 2.08
CA ASP A 39 1.57 15.52 0.76
C ASP A 39 0.44 15.03 -0.15
N PRO A 40 -0.48 15.92 -0.55
CA PRO A 40 -1.65 15.55 -1.36
C PRO A 40 -1.28 15.08 -2.78
N TRP A 41 -0.04 15.28 -3.20
CA TRP A 41 0.48 14.91 -4.51
C TRP A 41 1.36 13.65 -4.47
N GLU A 42 1.45 13.00 -3.30
CA GLU A 42 2.11 11.69 -3.13
C GLU A 42 3.58 11.72 -3.61
N ILE A 43 4.31 12.78 -3.27
CA ILE A 43 5.71 12.98 -3.67
C ILE A 43 6.68 12.30 -2.69
N HIS A 44 6.30 12.17 -1.42
CA HIS A 44 7.14 11.71 -0.33
C HIS A 44 6.54 10.45 0.30
N ASN A 45 7.00 9.30 -0.17
CA ASN A 45 6.72 8.03 0.48
C ASN A 45 7.41 8.02 1.86
N LEU A 46 6.63 7.89 2.94
CA LEU A 46 7.16 7.81 4.30
C LEU A 46 7.78 6.45 4.62
N LEU A 47 7.41 5.38 3.91
CA LEU A 47 8.00 4.07 4.10
C LEU A 47 9.25 3.92 3.23
N GLY A 48 10.36 3.45 3.81
CA GLY A 48 11.61 3.22 3.06
C GLY A 48 12.36 4.51 2.69
N ASP A 49 11.96 5.66 3.25
CA ASP A 49 12.77 6.87 3.22
C ASP A 49 13.99 6.75 4.16
N ARG A 50 14.73 7.86 4.35
CA ARG A 50 15.94 7.86 5.19
C ARG A 50 15.66 8.05 6.69
N ASN A 51 14.42 8.26 7.10
CA ASN A 51 14.02 8.65 8.44
C ASN A 51 13.01 7.66 9.04
N PRO A 52 13.46 6.49 9.54
CA PRO A 52 12.57 5.46 10.07
C PRO A 52 11.73 5.89 11.30
N ASN A 53 12.01 7.07 11.87
CA ASN A 53 11.23 7.61 12.99
C ASN A 53 9.91 8.25 12.55
N ASN A 54 9.71 8.51 11.24
CA ASN A 54 8.44 9.02 10.70
C ASN A 54 7.54 7.91 10.13
N ASP A 55 8.02 6.66 10.07
CA ASP A 55 7.27 5.52 9.55
C ASP A 55 5.97 5.32 10.34
N PRO A 56 4.81 5.29 9.67
CA PRO A 56 3.56 4.96 10.31
C PRO A 56 3.49 3.45 10.61
N ASP A 57 2.77 3.09 11.68
CA ASP A 57 2.38 1.69 11.90
C ASP A 57 1.31 1.29 10.86
N VAL A 58 1.73 0.46 9.89
CA VAL A 58 0.89 0.00 8.78
C VAL A 58 0.35 -1.42 8.98
N GLU A 59 0.62 -2.10 10.09
CA GLU A 59 0.23 -3.51 10.25
C GLU A 59 -1.30 -3.69 10.23
N LYS A 60 -2.04 -2.74 10.81
CA LYS A 60 -3.51 -2.72 10.72
C LYS A 60 -4.00 -2.49 9.29
N LEU A 61 -3.32 -1.65 8.53
CA LEU A 61 -3.66 -1.37 7.12
C LEU A 61 -3.35 -2.58 6.23
N ALA A 62 -2.24 -3.26 6.48
CA ALA A 62 -1.88 -4.51 5.82
C ALA A 62 -2.89 -5.63 6.13
N SER A 63 -3.39 -5.69 7.37
CA SER A 63 -4.49 -6.61 7.73
C SER A 63 -5.76 -6.27 6.99
N GLN A 64 -6.21 -5.02 7.03
CA GLN A 64 -7.40 -4.56 6.31
C GLN A 64 -7.30 -4.88 4.81
N LEU A 65 -6.15 -4.62 4.18
CA LEU A 65 -5.92 -4.97 2.77
C LEU A 65 -6.04 -6.47 2.51
N ARG A 66 -5.66 -7.34 3.45
CA ARG A 66 -5.84 -8.79 3.27
C ARG A 66 -7.31 -9.16 3.34
N ASP A 67 -8.04 -8.57 4.28
CA ASP A 67 -9.46 -8.85 4.49
C ASP A 67 -10.31 -8.31 3.33
N ASP A 68 -10.04 -7.08 2.87
CA ASP A 68 -10.73 -6.46 1.72
C ASP A 68 -10.54 -7.26 0.42
N MET A 69 -9.39 -7.92 0.25
CA MET A 69 -9.14 -8.78 -0.92
C MET A 69 -9.96 -10.07 -0.90
N LEU A 70 -10.58 -10.43 0.22
CA LEU A 70 -11.54 -11.53 0.32
C LEU A 70 -12.96 -11.11 -0.07
N CYS A 71 -13.24 -9.80 -0.17
CA CYS A 71 -14.54 -9.30 -0.60
C CYS A 71 -14.92 -9.84 -1.98
N ARG A 72 -16.15 -10.35 -2.10
CA ARG A 72 -16.72 -10.82 -3.37
C ARG A 72 -18.16 -10.36 -3.50
N GLY A 73 -18.44 -9.52 -4.50
CA GLY A 73 -19.80 -9.01 -4.71
C GLY A 73 -20.23 -8.10 -3.57
N LEU A 74 -21.27 -8.50 -2.83
CA LEU A 74 -21.80 -7.74 -1.68
C LEU A 74 -21.27 -8.24 -0.33
N ASP A 75 -20.53 -9.36 -0.32
CA ASP A 75 -19.99 -9.94 0.91
C ASP A 75 -18.58 -9.41 1.14
N CYS A 76 -18.44 -8.62 2.20
CA CYS A 76 -17.17 -8.14 2.75
C CYS A 76 -17.13 -8.49 4.24
N PRO A 77 -15.96 -8.90 4.79
CA PRO A 77 -15.76 -9.12 6.23
C PRO A 77 -16.14 -7.90 7.09
#